data_AF-A0A0M0JR60-F1
#
_entry.id   AF-A0A0M0JR60-F1
#
_cell.length_a   1.000
_cell.length_b   1.000
_cell.length_c   1.000
_cell.angle_alpha   90.00
_cell.angle_beta   90.00
_cell.angle_gamma   90.00
#
_symmetry.space_group_name_H-M   'P 1'
#
loop_
_entity.id
_entity.type
_entity.pdbx_description
1 polymer ?
#
loop_
_entity_poly.entity_id
_entity_poly.type
_entity_poly.pdbx_seq_one_letter_code
_entity_poly.pdbx_strand_id
1 'polypeptide(L)'
;MIALMFVVPAMNMFHGHVSSAKTRPAEALEFVTGSKPYQVLSQQEIPSSLDWRNVDGISYVTADVNQHIPQYCGACWIHGTIAAINDRIKIARKAAFPDVMLSRQVIVNCVPPHNKSKPPPGCNGGDPWMIHHYLKHHSIGDETCQPYEAKNGVCDGMGKCRNCNPMPNLANSPCWSIPSYIQYGVSEYGVVSGETHMQMEILARGPIVCSMACDEQFIYSFSSNIAENDGVYIDPSKTPKTADDIDHDVEVVGWGESPSGIKYWVIRNSWGSYWGQHGWFKVKRGENHMMIESDCAWAVPTSDNLQDVLSGKVAGDYLQGLSEPSAVMSVSTGVFAALEPKSSSSRESLAPSWAGLAILARAEGRTRGSEGVLSYKDGDEPIRSTHTLAAVVLGVLAAVGLVGLGAALASSKLRAAFQGGYSSAPAARPAAELQQGEQPYLAY
;
A
#
# COMPACT_ATOMS: atom_id res chain seq x y z
N MET A 1 2.28 -7.91 54.08
CA MET A 1 2.54 -7.39 52.73
C MET A 1 1.52 -6.31 52.46
N ILE A 2 1.93 -5.04 52.57
CA ILE A 2 1.09 -3.89 52.24
C ILE A 2 1.21 -3.70 50.73
N ALA A 3 0.13 -3.95 50.00
CA ALA A 3 0.08 -3.65 48.58
C ALA A 3 0.08 -2.13 48.42
N LEU A 4 1.23 -1.57 48.02
CA LEU A 4 1.28 -0.22 47.48
C LEU A 4 0.47 -0.24 46.18
N MET A 5 -0.77 0.23 46.23
CA MET A 5 -1.44 0.73 45.04
C MET A 5 -0.69 1.98 44.61
N PHE A 6 0.23 1.82 43.67
CA PHE A 6 0.72 2.94 42.89
C PHE A 6 -0.47 3.46 42.08
N VAL A 7 -1.04 4.58 42.53
CA VAL A 7 -1.86 5.43 41.66
C VAL A 7 -0.89 5.95 40.61
N VAL A 8 -0.84 5.27 39.46
CA VAL A 8 -0.22 5.82 38.26
C VAL A 8 -1.07 7.06 37.92
N PRO A 9 -0.52 8.29 37.95
CA PRO A 9 -1.28 9.44 37.46
C PRO A 9 -1.67 9.11 36.02
N ALA A 10 -2.94 9.35 35.64
CA ALA A 10 -3.44 9.13 34.28
C ALA A 10 -2.38 9.60 33.29
N MET A 11 -1.70 8.64 32.65
CA MET A 11 -0.75 8.99 31.62
C MET A 11 -1.65 9.53 30.51
N ASN A 12 -1.58 10.82 30.23
CA ASN A 12 -2.22 11.39 29.04
C ASN A 12 -1.74 10.57 27.85
N MET A 13 -2.55 9.59 27.44
CA MET A 13 -2.27 8.76 26.28
C MET A 13 -2.40 9.69 25.09
N PHE A 14 -1.25 10.09 24.56
CA PHE A 14 -1.18 11.18 23.61
C PHE A 14 -1.57 10.68 22.22
N HIS A 15 -2.86 10.46 21.97
CA HIS A 15 -3.37 10.15 20.65
C HIS A 15 -3.10 11.31 19.67
N GLY A 16 -3.25 11.04 18.36
CA GLY A 16 -2.81 11.94 17.30
C GLY A 16 -3.81 13.03 16.88
N HIS A 17 -5.03 13.07 17.41
CA HIS A 17 -5.93 14.16 17.08
C HIS A 17 -5.57 15.38 17.94
N VAL A 18 -5.48 16.55 17.32
CA VAL A 18 -5.33 17.82 18.02
C VAL A 18 -6.33 18.78 17.42
N SER A 19 -7.46 18.98 18.11
CA SER A 19 -8.53 19.84 17.64
C SER A 19 -8.00 21.24 17.33
N SER A 20 -8.30 21.69 16.11
CA SER A 20 -7.98 23.04 15.68
C SER A 20 -9.23 23.91 15.51
N ALA A 21 -10.39 23.46 16.02
CA ALA A 21 -11.67 24.15 15.85
C ALA A 21 -11.66 25.63 16.26
N LYS A 22 -10.84 26.00 17.28
CA LYS A 22 -10.68 27.38 17.76
C LYS A 22 -9.77 28.25 16.89
N THR A 23 -8.90 27.64 16.09
CA THR A 23 -7.84 28.32 15.32
C THR A 23 -7.94 28.08 13.82
N ARG A 24 -8.87 27.23 13.37
CA ARG A 24 -9.13 26.87 11.98
C ARG A 24 -9.69 28.08 11.20
N PRO A 25 -9.09 28.46 10.06
CA PRO A 25 -9.66 29.46 9.18
C PRO A 25 -11.01 28.99 8.62
N ALA A 26 -12.02 29.87 8.59
CA ALA A 26 -13.37 29.51 8.17
C ALA A 26 -13.40 29.05 6.70
N GLU A 27 -12.61 29.71 5.84
CA GLU A 27 -12.43 29.38 4.43
C GLU A 27 -11.77 28.02 4.19
N ALA A 28 -11.10 27.47 5.21
CA ALA A 28 -10.44 26.18 5.11
C ALA A 28 -11.34 25.01 5.58
N LEU A 29 -12.52 25.29 6.13
CA LEU A 29 -13.44 24.29 6.66
C LEU A 29 -14.04 23.41 5.56
N GLU A 30 -14.43 24.02 4.45
CA GLU A 30 -15.10 23.33 3.35
C GLU A 30 -14.85 24.01 2.01
N PHE A 31 -14.71 23.19 0.97
CA PHE A 31 -14.75 23.61 -0.41
C PHE A 31 -15.72 22.68 -1.15
N VAL A 32 -16.91 23.18 -1.43
CA VAL A 32 -18.00 22.42 -2.07
C VAL A 32 -18.54 23.21 -3.25
N THR A 33 -18.71 22.56 -4.38
CA THR A 33 -19.16 23.15 -5.64
C THR A 33 -20.58 22.74 -6.04
N GLY A 34 -21.13 21.68 -5.42
CA GLY A 34 -22.48 21.19 -5.63
C GLY A 34 -23.33 21.05 -4.37
N SER A 35 -24.51 20.44 -4.49
CA SER A 35 -25.37 20.11 -3.36
C SER A 35 -24.76 19.00 -2.51
N LYS A 36 -24.86 19.12 -1.18
CA LYS A 36 -24.44 18.08 -0.25
C LYS A 36 -25.45 16.93 -0.24
N PRO A 37 -25.04 15.67 0.03
CA PRO A 37 -25.96 14.52 0.00
C PRO A 37 -27.22 14.68 0.86
N TYR A 38 -27.12 15.29 2.04
CA TYR A 38 -28.27 15.53 2.91
C TYR A 38 -29.29 16.55 2.37
N GLN A 39 -28.95 17.27 1.31
CA GLN A 39 -29.86 18.20 0.64
C GLN A 39 -30.66 17.52 -0.48
N VAL A 40 -30.26 16.32 -0.91
CA VAL A 40 -30.83 15.63 -2.07
C VAL A 40 -31.39 14.25 -1.73
N LEU A 41 -30.82 13.57 -0.74
CA LEU A 41 -31.30 12.27 -0.26
C LEU A 41 -32.34 12.44 0.83
N SER A 42 -33.37 11.60 0.77
CA SER A 42 -34.37 11.44 1.82
C SER A 42 -33.95 10.33 2.81
N GLN A 43 -34.44 10.40 4.05
CA GLN A 43 -34.10 9.41 5.07
C GLN A 43 -34.60 8.00 4.71
N GLN A 44 -35.65 7.90 3.88
CA GLN A 44 -36.20 6.64 3.39
C GLN A 44 -35.26 5.89 2.45
N GLU A 45 -34.28 6.57 1.85
CA GLU A 45 -33.28 5.97 0.96
C GLU A 45 -32.11 5.34 1.74
N ILE A 46 -32.02 5.59 3.05
CA ILE A 46 -30.95 5.04 3.88
C ILE A 46 -31.28 3.58 4.21
N PRO A 47 -30.47 2.59 3.74
CA PRO A 47 -30.71 1.19 4.08
C PRO A 47 -30.51 0.92 5.57
N SER A 48 -31.13 -0.14 6.09
CA SER A 48 -30.95 -0.57 7.50
C SER A 48 -29.50 -0.88 7.85
N SER A 49 -28.72 -1.34 6.86
CA SER A 49 -27.30 -1.65 6.99
C SER A 49 -26.56 -1.33 5.70
N LEU A 50 -25.32 -0.86 5.84
CA LEU A 50 -24.35 -0.69 4.77
C LEU A 50 -22.98 -1.06 5.32
N ASP A 51 -22.20 -1.82 4.58
CA ASP A 51 -20.82 -2.15 4.95
C ASP A 51 -19.95 -2.12 3.70
N TRP A 52 -19.14 -1.07 3.51
CA TRP A 52 -18.27 -0.95 2.33
C TRP A 52 -17.20 -2.06 2.26
N ARG A 53 -17.01 -2.86 3.32
CA ARG A 53 -16.17 -4.07 3.29
C ARG A 53 -16.81 -5.21 2.49
N ASN A 54 -18.13 -5.15 2.28
CA ASN A 54 -18.89 -6.13 1.52
C ASN A 54 -20.18 -5.52 0.95
N VAL A 55 -20.08 -5.00 -0.27
CA VAL A 55 -21.23 -4.60 -1.10
C VAL A 55 -21.37 -5.63 -2.21
N ASP A 56 -22.43 -6.44 -2.14
CA ASP A 56 -22.71 -7.52 -3.10
C ASP A 56 -21.54 -8.50 -3.33
N GLY A 57 -20.81 -8.84 -2.26
CA GLY A 57 -19.65 -9.74 -2.30
C GLY A 57 -18.34 -9.06 -2.67
N ILE A 58 -18.34 -7.74 -2.88
CA ILE A 58 -17.15 -6.96 -3.26
C ILE A 58 -16.72 -6.07 -2.09
N SER A 59 -15.44 -6.15 -1.73
CA SER A 59 -14.83 -5.22 -0.77
C SER A 59 -14.35 -3.97 -1.48
N TYR A 60 -14.77 -2.82 -0.97
CA TYR A 60 -14.36 -1.49 -1.43
C TYR A 60 -13.42 -0.78 -0.48
N VAL A 61 -12.96 -1.49 0.56
CA VAL A 61 -12.01 -0.95 1.52
C VAL A 61 -10.60 -1.44 1.20
N THR A 62 -9.59 -0.61 1.49
CA THR A 62 -8.17 -0.92 1.25
C THR A 62 -7.52 -1.66 2.43
N ALA A 63 -6.20 -1.81 2.46
CA ALA A 63 -5.52 -2.58 3.49
C ALA A 63 -5.51 -1.87 4.86
N ASP A 64 -5.62 -2.64 5.93
CA ASP A 64 -5.48 -2.13 7.30
C ASP A 64 -4.02 -1.77 7.61
N VAL A 65 -3.83 -0.79 8.51
CA VAL A 65 -2.51 -0.19 8.80
C VAL A 65 -2.26 -0.08 10.30
N ASN A 66 -1.00 0.15 10.67
CA ASN A 66 -0.59 0.41 12.05
C ASN A 66 0.28 1.67 12.15
N GLN A 67 -0.25 2.72 12.79
CA GLN A 67 0.46 3.99 12.94
C GLN A 67 1.57 3.95 14.01
N HIS A 68 1.54 2.97 14.92
CA HIS A 68 2.41 2.91 16.10
C HIS A 68 3.77 2.23 15.86
N ILE A 69 4.04 1.81 14.62
CA ILE A 69 5.27 1.11 14.24
C ILE A 69 5.89 1.74 12.99
N PRO A 70 7.23 1.74 12.83
CA PRO A 70 8.24 1.08 13.68
C PRO A 70 8.48 1.75 15.05
N GLN A 71 8.01 2.98 15.25
CA GLN A 71 7.96 3.64 16.56
C GLN A 71 6.64 4.39 16.73
N TYR A 72 6.37 4.86 17.95
CA TYR A 72 5.15 5.61 18.23
C TYR A 72 5.08 6.90 17.43
N CYS A 73 3.94 7.14 16.79
CA CYS A 73 3.60 8.36 16.08
C CYS A 73 2.10 8.62 16.24
N GLY A 74 1.73 9.79 16.76
CA GLY A 74 0.34 10.23 16.89
C GLY A 74 -0.20 10.69 15.53
N ALA A 75 -0.43 9.74 14.62
CA ALA A 75 -0.80 9.99 13.23
C ALA A 75 -2.22 9.49 12.87
N CYS A 76 -3.12 9.31 13.83
CA CYS A 76 -4.49 8.84 13.54
C CYS A 76 -5.24 9.79 12.62
N TRP A 77 -5.08 11.11 12.81
CA TRP A 77 -5.60 12.15 11.92
C TRP A 77 -5.17 11.95 10.46
N ILE A 78 -3.98 11.37 10.22
CA ILE A 78 -3.48 11.00 8.89
C ILE A 78 -4.08 9.68 8.43
N HIS A 79 -3.99 8.65 9.26
CA HIS A 79 -4.37 7.30 8.87
C HIS A 79 -5.88 7.18 8.59
N GLY A 80 -6.74 7.75 9.44
CA GLY A 80 -8.20 7.76 9.23
C GLY A 80 -8.59 8.55 7.98
N THR A 81 -8.02 9.75 7.80
CA THR A 81 -8.31 10.60 6.64
C THR A 81 -7.85 9.97 5.32
N ILE A 82 -6.63 9.44 5.28
CA ILE A 82 -6.10 8.80 4.08
C ILE A 82 -6.80 7.48 3.77
N ALA A 83 -7.22 6.71 4.78
CA ALA A 83 -8.01 5.50 4.56
C ALA A 83 -9.35 5.84 3.88
N ALA A 84 -10.07 6.86 4.37
CA ALA A 84 -11.30 7.34 3.74
C ALA A 84 -11.08 7.76 2.28
N ILE A 85 -9.99 8.47 1.98
CA ILE A 85 -9.66 8.87 0.60
C ILE A 85 -9.33 7.65 -0.28
N ASN A 86 -8.52 6.71 0.20
CA ASN A 86 -8.16 5.49 -0.53
C ASN A 86 -9.41 4.66 -0.89
N ASP A 87 -10.30 4.49 0.08
CA ASP A 87 -11.51 3.70 -0.10
C ASP A 87 -12.49 4.40 -1.06
N ARG A 88 -12.59 5.73 -1.01
CA ARG A 88 -13.34 6.51 -2.02
C ARG A 88 -12.75 6.38 -3.42
N ILE A 89 -11.42 6.30 -3.57
CA ILE A 89 -10.78 5.99 -4.86
C ILE A 89 -11.20 4.60 -5.34
N LYS A 90 -11.16 3.59 -4.45
CA LYS A 90 -11.55 2.21 -4.78
C LYS A 90 -13.03 2.10 -5.18
N ILE A 91 -13.92 2.81 -4.49
CA ILE A 91 -15.35 2.94 -4.85
C ILE A 91 -15.51 3.57 -6.23
N ALA A 92 -14.90 4.73 -6.47
CA ALA A 92 -15.00 5.44 -7.75
C ALA A 92 -14.49 4.59 -8.93
N ARG A 93 -13.51 3.73 -8.67
CA ARG A 93 -12.92 2.82 -9.66
C ARG A 93 -13.61 1.45 -9.73
N LYS A 94 -14.72 1.25 -9.02
CA LYS A 94 -15.50 -0.01 -9.00
C LYS A 94 -14.63 -1.22 -8.62
N ALA A 95 -13.74 -1.05 -7.64
CA ALA A 95 -12.77 -2.07 -7.21
C ALA A 95 -11.85 -2.61 -8.32
N ALA A 96 -11.66 -1.87 -9.41
CA ALA A 96 -10.71 -2.25 -10.46
C ALA A 96 -9.26 -2.16 -9.97
N PHE A 97 -8.36 -2.98 -10.52
CA PHE A 97 -6.92 -2.88 -10.25
C PHE A 97 -6.36 -1.51 -10.68
N PRO A 98 -5.44 -0.87 -9.92
CA PRO A 98 -4.91 -1.27 -8.62
C PRO A 98 -5.72 -0.72 -7.44
N ASP A 99 -5.61 -1.35 -6.28
CA ASP A 99 -5.90 -0.66 -5.03
C ASP A 99 -4.88 0.47 -4.85
N VAL A 100 -5.37 1.69 -4.62
CA VAL A 100 -4.53 2.87 -4.43
C VAL A 100 -4.37 3.12 -2.95
N MET A 101 -3.11 3.18 -2.50
CA MET A 101 -2.77 3.50 -1.13
C MET A 101 -1.97 4.79 -1.13
N LEU A 102 -2.52 5.91 -0.69
CA LEU A 102 -1.75 7.16 -0.68
C LEU A 102 -0.66 7.15 0.40
N SER A 103 0.48 7.80 0.12
CA SER A 103 1.59 7.86 1.06
C SER A 103 1.26 8.70 2.28
N ARG A 104 1.15 8.01 3.42
CA ARG A 104 0.94 8.63 4.73
C ARG A 104 2.17 9.42 5.17
N GLN A 105 3.38 8.95 4.82
CA GLN A 105 4.61 9.64 5.18
C GLN A 105 4.74 11.01 4.51
N VAL A 106 4.24 11.18 3.27
CA VAL A 106 4.20 12.50 2.63
C VAL A 106 3.33 13.45 3.44
N ILE A 107 2.17 13.00 3.93
CA ILE A 107 1.31 13.82 4.80
C ILE A 107 2.02 14.18 6.10
N VAL A 108 2.70 13.23 6.76
CA VAL A 108 3.53 13.47 7.95
C VAL A 108 4.57 14.56 7.68
N ASN A 109 5.22 14.51 6.52
CA ASN A 109 6.31 15.41 6.16
C ASN A 109 5.81 16.81 5.76
N CYS A 110 4.69 16.89 5.04
CA CYS A 110 4.36 18.04 4.21
C CYS A 110 3.12 18.85 4.61
N VAL A 111 2.20 18.30 5.40
CA VAL A 111 1.04 19.09 5.81
C VAL A 111 1.49 20.20 6.76
N PRO A 112 1.23 21.48 6.42
CA PRO A 112 1.67 22.60 7.23
C PRO A 112 0.83 22.70 8.52
N PRO A 113 1.35 23.37 9.55
CA PRO A 113 0.56 23.67 10.73
C PRO A 113 -0.57 24.65 10.41
N HIS A 114 -1.73 24.47 11.06
CA HIS A 114 -2.86 25.40 10.94
C HIS A 114 -2.49 26.82 11.45
N ASN A 115 -1.51 26.90 12.35
CA ASN A 115 -0.91 28.14 12.83
C ASN A 115 0.57 28.17 12.45
N LYS A 116 0.97 29.13 11.61
CA LYS A 116 2.37 29.28 11.14
C LYS A 116 3.39 29.50 12.26
N SER A 117 2.96 29.87 13.46
CA SER A 117 3.82 30.00 14.64
C SER A 117 4.09 28.68 15.35
N LYS A 118 3.48 27.57 14.92
CA LYS A 118 3.72 26.22 15.45
C LYS A 118 4.57 25.39 14.48
N PRO A 119 5.28 24.34 14.97
CA PRO A 119 5.90 23.37 14.07
C PRO A 119 4.83 22.58 13.29
N PRO A 120 5.18 21.97 12.14
CA PRO A 120 4.29 21.04 11.45
C PRO A 120 3.73 19.95 12.39
N PRO A 121 2.46 19.55 12.21
CA PRO A 121 1.78 18.60 13.08
C PRO A 121 2.48 17.23 13.11
N GLY A 122 2.63 16.60 11.94
CA GLY A 122 3.25 15.28 11.79
C GLY A 122 2.78 14.28 12.85
N CYS A 123 3.72 13.66 13.56
CA CYS A 123 3.48 12.72 14.65
C CYS A 123 3.02 13.35 15.98
N ASN A 124 3.02 14.69 16.09
CA ASN A 124 2.54 15.40 17.29
C ASN A 124 1.05 15.69 17.24
N GLY A 125 0.39 15.23 16.17
CA GLY A 125 -1.04 15.29 15.98
C GLY A 125 -1.52 16.51 15.21
N GLY A 126 -2.70 16.35 14.63
CA GLY A 126 -3.33 17.29 13.72
C GLY A 126 -4.81 17.01 13.59
N ASP A 127 -5.41 17.51 12.52
CA ASP A 127 -6.86 17.54 12.35
C ASP A 127 -7.20 17.19 10.88
N PRO A 128 -8.18 16.30 10.60
CA PRO A 128 -8.51 15.84 9.26
C PRO A 128 -8.65 16.93 8.18
N TRP A 129 -9.26 18.09 8.49
CA TRP A 129 -9.44 19.15 7.47
C TRP A 129 -8.10 19.68 6.94
N MET A 130 -7.03 19.63 7.74
CA MET A 130 -5.70 20.12 7.34
C MET A 130 -5.17 19.33 6.14
N ILE A 131 -5.46 18.02 6.11
CA ILE A 131 -5.09 17.12 5.02
C ILE A 131 -5.95 17.40 3.80
N HIS A 132 -7.27 17.51 3.98
CA HIS A 132 -8.18 17.82 2.87
C HIS A 132 -7.85 19.16 2.20
N HIS A 133 -7.62 20.21 2.99
CA HIS A 133 -7.20 21.51 2.49
C HIS A 133 -5.82 21.43 1.81
N TYR A 134 -4.87 20.67 2.36
CA TYR A 134 -3.57 20.46 1.72
C TYR A 134 -3.72 19.79 0.34
N LEU A 135 -4.49 18.69 0.26
CA LEU A 135 -4.74 17.92 -0.97
C LEU A 135 -5.62 18.64 -1.99
N LYS A 136 -6.29 19.73 -1.60
CA LYS A 136 -7.01 20.60 -2.53
C LYS A 136 -6.04 21.45 -3.37
N HIS A 137 -4.90 21.79 -2.80
CA HIS A 137 -3.89 22.68 -3.41
C HIS A 137 -2.61 21.97 -3.83
N HIS A 138 -2.41 20.74 -3.37
CA HIS A 138 -1.25 19.91 -3.64
C HIS A 138 -1.74 18.49 -3.95
N SER A 139 -0.84 17.69 -4.51
CA SER A 139 -1.08 16.27 -4.72
C SER A 139 0.06 15.46 -4.13
N ILE A 140 -0.23 14.20 -3.84
CA ILE A 140 0.73 13.24 -3.30
C ILE A 140 0.76 11.97 -4.13
N GLY A 141 1.86 11.22 -4.00
CA GLY A 141 2.01 9.91 -4.62
C GLY A 141 1.40 8.77 -3.81
N ASP A 142 1.48 7.59 -4.40
CA ASP A 142 1.20 6.31 -3.74
C ASP A 142 2.18 6.04 -2.57
N GLU A 143 1.81 5.16 -1.65
CA GLU A 143 2.61 4.70 -0.49
C GLU A 143 4.01 4.24 -0.91
N THR A 144 4.14 3.72 -2.13
CA THR A 144 5.44 3.35 -2.74
C THR A 144 6.38 4.54 -3.01
N CYS A 145 5.89 5.78 -3.10
CA CYS A 145 6.74 6.96 -3.23
C CYS A 145 7.52 7.26 -1.94
N GLN A 146 6.86 7.13 -0.80
CA GLN A 146 7.43 7.28 0.54
C GLN A 146 6.69 6.36 1.52
N PRO A 147 7.25 5.17 1.81
CA PRO A 147 6.67 4.28 2.80
C PRO A 147 6.61 4.92 4.19
N TYR A 148 5.58 4.60 4.97
CA TYR A 148 5.41 5.07 6.33
C TYR A 148 6.60 4.70 7.24
N GLU A 149 7.20 5.71 7.87
CA GLU A 149 8.36 5.58 8.76
C GLU A 149 8.01 5.90 10.23
N ALA A 150 6.77 6.32 10.52
CA ALA A 150 6.29 6.73 11.84
C ALA A 150 7.19 7.78 12.54
N LYS A 151 7.71 8.74 11.78
CA LYS A 151 8.48 9.88 12.32
C LYS A 151 8.26 11.12 11.50
N ASN A 152 8.48 12.28 12.13
CA ASN A 152 8.55 13.55 11.43
C ASN A 152 9.74 13.56 10.45
N GLY A 153 9.46 13.88 9.19
CA GLY A 153 10.48 14.07 8.16
C GLY A 153 10.46 15.49 7.60
N VAL A 154 11.15 15.67 6.48
CA VAL A 154 11.28 16.97 5.79
C VAL A 154 10.47 16.93 4.50
N CYS A 155 9.75 18.02 4.19
CA CYS A 155 8.99 18.14 2.94
C CYS A 155 9.86 18.62 1.76
N ASP A 156 10.86 17.84 1.38
CA ASP A 156 11.64 18.06 0.17
C ASP A 156 11.30 17.00 -0.91
N GLY A 157 12.03 16.96 -2.02
CA GLY A 157 11.82 15.96 -3.06
C GLY A 157 11.97 14.52 -2.53
N MET A 158 12.95 14.30 -1.64
CA MET A 158 13.21 13.00 -1.01
C MET A 158 12.08 12.58 -0.08
N GLY A 159 11.48 13.53 0.65
CA GLY A 159 10.35 13.30 1.53
C GLY A 159 8.99 13.27 0.84
N LYS A 160 8.94 13.43 -0.49
CA LYS A 160 7.72 13.34 -1.31
C LYS A 160 7.68 12.06 -2.15
N CYS A 161 8.75 11.77 -2.88
CA CYS A 161 8.87 10.52 -3.62
C CYS A 161 10.35 10.24 -3.87
N ARG A 162 10.83 9.04 -3.52
CA ARG A 162 12.24 8.68 -3.70
C ARG A 162 12.42 7.25 -4.11
N ASN A 163 13.57 6.97 -4.70
CA ASN A 163 14.08 5.62 -4.91
C ASN A 163 15.53 5.55 -4.40
N CYS A 164 16.03 4.34 -4.16
CA CYS A 164 17.37 4.11 -3.64
C CYS A 164 18.08 3.05 -4.48
N ASN A 165 19.40 3.19 -4.62
CA ASN A 165 20.20 2.25 -5.38
C ASN A 165 20.27 0.89 -4.64
N PRO A 166 19.90 -0.24 -5.28
CA PRO A 166 19.87 -1.56 -4.66
C PRO A 166 21.26 -2.15 -4.44
N MET A 167 22.34 -1.51 -4.88
CA MET A 167 23.70 -2.03 -4.76
C MET A 167 24.36 -1.52 -3.47
N PRO A 168 24.46 -2.34 -2.40
CA PRO A 168 24.97 -1.89 -1.10
C PRO A 168 26.48 -1.61 -1.10
N ASN A 169 27.22 -2.09 -2.10
CA ASN A 169 28.69 -2.04 -2.15
C ASN A 169 29.24 -0.90 -3.01
N LEU A 170 28.40 -0.06 -3.61
CA LEU A 170 28.87 1.23 -4.10
C LEU A 170 28.92 2.19 -2.91
N ALA A 171 30.13 2.55 -2.49
CA ALA A 171 30.33 3.67 -1.58
C ALA A 171 29.57 4.89 -2.16
N ASN A 172 28.66 5.46 -1.36
CA ASN A 172 27.70 6.50 -1.75
C ASN A 172 26.49 6.07 -2.59
N SER A 173 25.98 4.83 -2.49
CA SER A 173 24.69 4.43 -3.12
C SER A 173 23.55 5.37 -2.69
N PRO A 174 23.24 6.41 -3.48
CA PRO A 174 22.41 7.49 -2.99
C PRO A 174 20.96 7.11 -3.23
N CYS A 175 20.09 7.52 -2.33
CA CYS A 175 18.69 7.70 -2.68
C CYS A 175 18.55 9.01 -3.46
N TRP A 176 17.61 9.06 -4.40
CA TRP A 176 17.30 10.25 -5.19
C TRP A 176 15.79 10.48 -5.24
N SER A 177 15.40 11.73 -5.46
CA SER A 177 14.00 12.10 -5.58
C SER A 177 13.47 11.66 -6.95
N ILE A 178 12.27 11.09 -6.99
CA ILE A 178 11.55 10.84 -8.22
C ILE A 178 10.68 12.06 -8.52
N PRO A 179 10.95 12.83 -9.59
CA PRO A 179 10.24 14.09 -9.84
C PRO A 179 8.84 13.90 -10.45
N SER A 180 8.55 12.75 -11.06
CA SER A 180 7.31 12.50 -11.81
C SER A 180 6.65 11.18 -11.39
N TYR A 181 5.43 11.23 -10.89
CA TYR A 181 4.66 10.09 -10.42
C TYR A 181 3.15 10.35 -10.56
N ILE A 182 2.31 9.34 -10.33
CA ILE A 182 0.85 9.50 -10.30
C ILE A 182 0.50 10.43 -9.15
N GLN A 183 -0.28 11.46 -9.41
CA GLN A 183 -0.62 12.50 -8.44
C GLN A 183 -2.06 12.32 -7.99
N TYR A 184 -2.28 12.30 -6.68
CA TYR A 184 -3.61 12.22 -6.09
C TYR A 184 -3.89 13.45 -5.23
N GLY A 185 -5.04 14.08 -5.44
CA GLY A 185 -5.50 15.24 -4.69
C GLY A 185 -7.01 15.15 -4.42
N VAL A 186 -7.63 16.26 -4.03
CA VAL A 186 -9.09 16.33 -3.84
C VAL A 186 -9.72 17.50 -4.59
N SER A 187 -10.91 17.27 -5.15
CA SER A 187 -11.68 18.30 -5.86
C SER A 187 -12.59 19.08 -4.91
N GLU A 188 -13.22 18.38 -3.96
CA GLU A 188 -14.13 18.92 -2.96
C GLU A 188 -13.85 18.28 -1.61
N TYR A 189 -14.15 19.01 -0.53
CA TYR A 189 -14.08 18.49 0.83
C TYR A 189 -14.96 19.29 1.77
N GLY A 190 -15.31 18.70 2.91
CA GLY A 190 -16.07 19.40 3.93
C GLY A 190 -16.26 18.56 5.18
N VAL A 191 -17.14 19.05 6.04
CA VAL A 191 -17.51 18.40 7.29
C VAL A 191 -18.93 17.84 7.26
N VAL A 192 -19.20 16.87 8.11
CA VAL A 192 -20.51 16.28 8.34
C VAL A 192 -20.61 15.85 9.81
N SER A 193 -21.81 15.92 10.37
CA SER A 193 -22.06 15.49 11.74
C SER A 193 -23.51 15.05 11.90
N GLY A 194 -23.77 14.29 12.96
CA GLY A 194 -25.06 13.70 13.25
C GLY A 194 -25.34 12.45 12.43
N GLU A 195 -26.04 11.50 13.06
CA GLU A 195 -26.29 10.16 12.54
C GLU A 195 -26.79 10.15 11.08
N THR A 196 -27.89 10.86 10.81
CA THR A 196 -28.54 10.82 9.49
C THR A 196 -27.66 11.41 8.39
N HIS A 197 -26.98 12.54 8.64
CA HIS A 197 -26.14 13.16 7.62
C HIS A 197 -24.88 12.35 7.35
N MET A 198 -24.28 11.74 8.38
CA MET A 198 -23.16 10.81 8.20
C MET A 198 -23.57 9.61 7.34
N GLN A 199 -24.73 9.00 7.60
CA GLN A 199 -25.25 7.90 6.76
C GLN A 199 -25.43 8.35 5.30
N MET A 200 -26.00 9.53 5.07
CA MET A 200 -26.20 10.08 3.72
C MET A 200 -24.89 10.35 2.99
N GLU A 201 -23.87 10.87 3.70
CA GLU A 201 -22.54 11.09 3.12
C GLU A 201 -21.88 9.76 2.74
N ILE A 202 -21.90 8.78 3.65
CA ILE A 202 -21.29 7.47 3.43
C ILE A 202 -21.99 6.71 2.30
N LEU A 203 -23.33 6.79 2.22
CA LEU A 203 -24.12 6.17 1.17
C LEU A 203 -23.79 6.76 -0.20
N ALA A 204 -23.75 8.09 -0.29
CA ALA A 204 -23.60 8.78 -1.57
C ALA A 204 -22.17 8.74 -2.10
N ARG A 205 -21.18 8.85 -1.20
CA ARG A 205 -19.79 9.14 -1.60
C ARG A 205 -18.73 8.25 -0.95
N GLY A 206 -19.12 7.30 -0.10
CA GLY A 206 -18.18 6.38 0.54
C GLY A 206 -17.69 6.84 1.92
N PRO A 207 -16.78 6.08 2.55
CA PRO A 207 -16.33 6.29 3.93
C PRO A 207 -15.92 7.72 4.29
N ILE A 208 -16.03 8.06 5.58
CA ILE A 208 -15.66 9.36 6.14
C ILE A 208 -14.69 9.19 7.29
N VAL A 209 -13.90 10.22 7.60
CA VAL A 209 -13.09 10.28 8.81
C VAL A 209 -13.87 10.97 9.91
N CYS A 210 -13.88 10.41 11.12
CA CYS A 210 -14.54 10.97 12.28
C CYS A 210 -13.60 10.98 13.48
N SER A 211 -13.69 12.06 14.26
CA SER A 211 -12.96 12.20 15.51
C SER A 211 -13.77 11.59 16.66
N MET A 212 -13.07 11.01 17.62
CA MET A 212 -13.66 10.39 18.80
C MET A 212 -12.80 10.61 20.04
N ALA A 213 -13.44 10.54 21.20
CA ALA A 213 -12.83 10.64 22.50
C ALA A 213 -12.48 9.25 23.03
N CYS A 214 -11.24 8.83 22.81
CA CYS A 214 -10.74 7.49 23.09
C CYS A 214 -10.23 7.38 24.53
N ASP A 215 -10.87 6.56 25.37
CA ASP A 215 -10.45 6.36 26.75
C ASP A 215 -9.72 5.04 27.01
N GLU A 216 -9.15 4.89 28.20
CA GLU A 216 -8.43 3.68 28.60
C GLU A 216 -9.32 2.42 28.53
N GLN A 217 -10.63 2.54 28.76
CA GLN A 217 -11.54 1.39 28.69
C GLN A 217 -11.73 0.92 27.26
N PHE A 218 -11.84 1.84 26.31
CA PHE A 218 -11.84 1.51 24.89
C PHE A 218 -10.55 0.82 24.44
N ILE A 219 -9.41 1.19 25.01
CA ILE A 219 -8.12 0.66 24.56
C ILE A 219 -7.84 -0.71 25.18
N TYR A 220 -8.00 -0.81 26.50
CA TYR A 220 -7.54 -1.98 27.27
C TYR A 220 -8.66 -2.93 27.67
N SER A 221 -9.93 -2.52 27.58
CA SER A 221 -11.10 -3.32 27.97
C SER A 221 -12.11 -3.50 26.82
N PHE A 222 -11.70 -3.25 25.58
CA PHE A 222 -12.53 -3.42 24.38
C PHE A 222 -13.16 -4.81 24.31
N SER A 223 -12.36 -5.86 24.41
CA SER A 223 -12.81 -7.24 24.17
C SER A 223 -13.86 -7.69 25.18
N SER A 224 -13.70 -7.33 26.46
CA SER A 224 -14.72 -7.61 27.48
C SER A 224 -15.99 -6.81 27.26
N ASN A 225 -15.86 -5.53 26.87
CA ASN A 225 -17.02 -4.68 26.59
C ASN A 225 -17.87 -5.25 25.44
N ILE A 226 -17.25 -5.60 24.31
CA ILE A 226 -18.00 -6.10 23.16
C ILE A 226 -18.60 -7.50 23.38
N ALA A 227 -18.02 -8.31 24.27
CA ALA A 227 -18.54 -9.64 24.59
C ALA A 227 -19.91 -9.59 25.28
N GLU A 228 -20.19 -8.52 26.02
CA GLU A 228 -21.46 -8.29 26.70
C GLU A 228 -22.49 -7.56 25.84
N ASN A 229 -22.08 -7.05 24.67
CA ASN A 229 -22.85 -6.10 23.86
C ASN A 229 -22.94 -6.51 22.37
N ASP A 230 -23.04 -7.81 22.09
CA ASP A 230 -23.18 -8.38 20.74
C ASP A 230 -22.13 -7.88 19.72
N GLY A 231 -20.88 -7.72 20.17
CA GLY A 231 -19.80 -7.26 19.32
C GLY A 231 -19.81 -5.74 19.06
N VAL A 232 -20.63 -4.96 19.78
CA VAL A 232 -20.73 -3.50 19.69
C VAL A 232 -20.14 -2.87 20.95
N TYR A 233 -19.21 -1.94 20.79
CA TYR A 233 -18.68 -1.18 21.91
C TYR A 233 -19.71 -0.16 22.40
N ILE A 234 -20.00 -0.19 23.69
CA ILE A 234 -20.82 0.78 24.38
C ILE A 234 -19.95 1.48 25.43
N ASP A 235 -19.79 2.79 25.28
CA ASP A 235 -19.06 3.61 26.25
C ASP A 235 -19.65 3.40 27.67
N PRO A 236 -18.87 2.83 28.60
CA PRO A 236 -19.32 2.58 29.97
C PRO A 236 -19.26 3.84 30.85
N SER A 237 -18.72 4.95 30.33
CA SER A 237 -18.64 6.22 31.04
C SER A 237 -20.03 6.72 31.43
N LYS A 238 -20.19 7.05 32.72
CA LYS A 238 -21.41 7.70 33.25
C LYS A 238 -21.37 9.22 33.07
N THR A 239 -20.20 9.75 32.70
CA THR A 239 -20.01 11.18 32.45
C THR A 239 -20.06 11.40 30.94
N PRO A 240 -20.91 12.32 30.45
CA PRO A 240 -20.92 12.67 29.04
C PRO A 240 -19.55 13.19 28.62
N LYS A 241 -19.00 12.63 27.55
CA LYS A 241 -17.78 13.15 26.92
C LYS A 241 -18.10 14.47 26.21
N THR A 242 -17.08 15.29 26.04
CA THR A 242 -17.15 16.62 25.45
C THR A 242 -16.17 16.74 24.29
N ALA A 243 -16.23 17.86 23.56
CA ALA A 243 -15.30 18.12 22.47
C ALA A 243 -13.85 18.24 22.94
N ASP A 244 -13.61 18.60 24.21
CA ASP A 244 -12.26 18.69 24.78
C ASP A 244 -11.68 17.30 25.10
N ASP A 245 -12.50 16.25 25.12
CA ASP A 245 -12.07 14.85 25.33
C ASP A 245 -11.70 14.14 24.01
N ILE A 246 -11.97 14.75 22.85
CA ILE A 246 -11.66 14.18 21.54
C ILE A 246 -10.14 14.18 21.32
N ASP A 247 -9.59 12.99 21.07
CA ASP A 247 -8.15 12.78 20.95
C ASP A 247 -7.74 11.79 19.85
N HIS A 248 -8.69 11.11 19.20
CA HIS A 248 -8.40 10.11 18.17
C HIS A 248 -9.26 10.28 16.91
N ASP A 249 -8.71 9.94 15.74
CA ASP A 249 -9.42 9.96 14.45
C ASP A 249 -9.46 8.56 13.82
N VAL A 250 -10.63 8.19 13.31
CA VAL A 250 -10.92 6.86 12.73
C VAL A 250 -11.75 7.01 11.47
N GLU A 251 -11.83 5.95 10.67
CA GLU A 251 -12.65 5.95 9.46
C GLU A 251 -13.96 5.18 9.69
N VAL A 252 -15.09 5.83 9.43
CA VAL A 252 -16.42 5.22 9.48
C VAL A 252 -16.83 4.79 8.06
N VAL A 253 -17.05 3.49 7.88
CA VAL A 253 -17.30 2.88 6.56
C VAL A 253 -18.73 2.37 6.37
N GLY A 254 -19.59 2.46 7.38
CA GLY A 254 -20.89 1.84 7.30
C GLY A 254 -21.59 1.75 8.64
N TRP A 255 -22.74 1.09 8.66
CA TRP A 255 -23.58 0.92 9.84
C TRP A 255 -24.39 -0.37 9.76
N GLY A 256 -24.95 -0.78 10.90
CA GLY A 256 -25.89 -1.88 10.97
C GLY A 256 -26.62 -1.93 12.30
N GLU A 257 -27.20 -3.09 12.57
CA GLU A 257 -27.91 -3.42 13.81
C GLU A 257 -27.50 -4.82 14.26
N SER A 258 -27.29 -5.02 15.56
CA SER A 258 -26.95 -6.32 16.14
C SER A 258 -28.19 -7.22 16.23
N PRO A 259 -28.04 -8.54 16.47
CA PRO A 259 -29.19 -9.42 16.72
C PRO A 259 -30.08 -8.98 17.90
N SER A 260 -29.50 -8.34 18.93
CA SER A 260 -30.24 -7.74 20.05
C SER A 260 -30.85 -6.35 19.78
N GLY A 261 -30.69 -5.81 18.56
CA GLY A 261 -31.25 -4.50 18.19
C GLY A 261 -30.35 -3.30 18.46
N ILE A 262 -29.07 -3.51 18.80
CA ILE A 262 -28.11 -2.41 19.04
C ILE A 262 -27.65 -1.87 17.70
N LYS A 263 -28.03 -0.64 17.37
CA LYS A 263 -27.55 0.09 16.19
C LYS A 263 -26.09 0.46 16.35
N TYR A 264 -25.29 0.28 15.31
CA TYR A 264 -23.85 0.57 15.35
C TYR A 264 -23.33 1.22 14.08
N TRP A 265 -22.18 1.89 14.23
CA TRP A 265 -21.24 2.22 13.16
C TRP A 265 -20.24 1.09 12.94
N VAL A 266 -19.75 0.94 11.72
CA VAL A 266 -18.61 0.06 11.35
C VAL A 266 -17.40 0.95 11.12
N ILE A 267 -16.32 0.71 11.86
CA ILE A 267 -15.22 1.66 11.97
C ILE A 267 -13.87 0.95 11.80
N ARG A 268 -13.00 1.49 10.93
CA ARG A 268 -11.61 1.08 10.78
C ARG A 268 -10.74 1.85 11.77
N ASN A 269 -9.88 1.14 12.50
CA ASN A 269 -8.83 1.74 13.31
C ASN A 269 -7.46 1.64 12.61
N SER A 270 -6.45 2.32 13.16
CA SER A 270 -5.09 2.43 12.63
C SER A 270 -4.05 1.79 13.55
N TRP A 271 -4.41 0.78 14.34
CA TRP A 271 -3.55 0.15 15.36
C TRP A 271 -3.12 -1.27 15.03
N GLY A 272 -3.27 -1.68 13.77
CA GLY A 272 -2.97 -3.03 13.30
C GLY A 272 -4.11 -4.03 13.53
N SER A 273 -4.08 -5.11 12.76
CA SER A 273 -5.15 -6.12 12.70
C SER A 273 -5.27 -6.98 13.97
N TYR A 274 -4.29 -6.92 14.87
CA TYR A 274 -4.33 -7.62 16.16
C TYR A 274 -5.21 -6.92 17.19
N TRP A 275 -5.55 -5.64 17.00
CA TRP A 275 -6.41 -4.91 17.91
C TRP A 275 -7.87 -4.97 17.46
N GLY A 276 -8.82 -5.03 18.41
CA GLY A 276 -10.24 -5.04 18.11
C GLY A 276 -10.70 -6.28 17.32
N GLN A 277 -11.67 -6.08 16.42
CA GLN A 277 -12.21 -7.09 15.52
C GLN A 277 -11.42 -7.06 14.19
N HIS A 278 -10.21 -7.62 14.18
CA HIS A 278 -9.29 -7.60 13.03
C HIS A 278 -8.80 -6.19 12.61
N GLY A 279 -8.59 -5.28 13.56
CA GLY A 279 -8.24 -3.86 13.30
C GLY A 279 -9.46 -2.95 13.16
N TRP A 280 -10.66 -3.51 13.24
CA TRP A 280 -11.94 -2.81 13.15
C TRP A 280 -12.70 -2.87 14.46
N PHE A 281 -13.74 -2.07 14.56
CA PHE A 281 -14.65 -2.10 15.69
C PHE A 281 -16.03 -1.59 15.30
N LYS A 282 -17.00 -1.86 16.17
CA LYS A 282 -18.34 -1.29 16.12
C LYS A 282 -18.57 -0.42 17.33
N VAL A 283 -19.20 0.74 17.16
CA VAL A 283 -19.64 1.63 18.26
C VAL A 283 -21.12 1.88 18.15
N LYS A 284 -21.81 1.94 19.28
CA LYS A 284 -23.24 2.26 19.33
C LYS A 284 -23.54 3.61 18.64
N ARG A 285 -24.50 3.58 17.72
CA ARG A 285 -24.89 4.71 16.86
C ARG A 285 -26.22 5.33 17.30
N GLY A 286 -26.38 6.63 17.06
CA GLY A 286 -27.58 7.43 17.31
C GLY A 286 -27.60 8.11 18.69
N GLU A 287 -26.56 7.88 19.49
CA GLU A 287 -26.40 8.45 20.83
C GLU A 287 -25.04 9.15 21.00
N ASN A 288 -24.30 9.38 19.90
CA ASN A 288 -23.00 10.05 19.89
C ASN A 288 -22.00 9.46 20.91
N HIS A 289 -21.98 8.13 21.06
CA HIS A 289 -21.02 7.45 21.91
C HIS A 289 -19.59 7.83 21.52
N MET A 290 -18.73 8.10 22.51
CA MET A 290 -17.35 8.52 22.27
C MET A 290 -17.21 9.78 21.41
N MET A 291 -18.24 10.63 21.31
CA MET A 291 -18.28 11.82 20.42
C MET A 291 -18.17 11.52 18.92
N ILE A 292 -18.30 10.26 18.49
CA ILE A 292 -18.04 9.81 17.10
C ILE A 292 -18.94 10.46 16.04
N GLU A 293 -20.07 11.06 16.43
CA GLU A 293 -21.04 11.69 15.53
C GLU A 293 -20.91 13.22 15.51
N SER A 294 -19.92 13.78 16.20
CA SER A 294 -19.80 15.22 16.44
C SER A 294 -18.94 15.95 15.41
N ASP A 295 -17.82 15.35 15.01
CA ASP A 295 -16.84 15.96 14.11
C ASP A 295 -16.35 14.92 13.10
N CYS A 296 -16.90 14.98 11.89
CA CYS A 296 -16.44 14.15 10.77
C CYS A 296 -16.14 15.00 9.55
N ALA A 297 -15.25 14.50 8.71
CA ALA A 297 -14.85 15.14 7.46
C ALA A 297 -14.85 14.15 6.30
N TRP A 298 -14.97 14.69 5.09
CA TRP A 298 -15.05 13.94 3.85
C TRP A 298 -14.35 14.69 2.71
N ALA A 299 -13.94 13.96 1.68
CA ALA A 299 -13.39 14.55 0.45
C ALA A 299 -13.73 13.74 -0.80
N VAL A 300 -13.66 14.37 -1.96
CA VAL A 300 -13.84 13.75 -3.27
C VAL A 300 -12.47 13.62 -3.95
N PRO A 301 -11.91 12.41 -4.08
CA PRO A 301 -10.57 12.21 -4.61
C PRO A 301 -10.48 12.54 -6.10
N THR A 302 -9.29 12.94 -6.51
CA THR A 302 -8.88 13.15 -7.91
C THR A 302 -7.56 12.42 -8.16
N SER A 303 -7.30 12.08 -9.41
CA SER A 303 -6.05 11.43 -9.82
C SER A 303 -5.61 11.95 -11.17
N ASP A 304 -4.36 12.39 -11.26
CA ASP A 304 -3.70 12.76 -12.51
C ASP A 304 -2.70 11.67 -12.91
N ASN A 305 -2.60 11.40 -14.21
CA ASN A 305 -1.77 10.36 -14.83
C ASN A 305 -2.16 8.90 -14.53
N LEU A 306 -3.09 8.60 -13.63
CA LEU A 306 -3.48 7.20 -13.33
C LEU A 306 -4.00 6.47 -14.59
N GLN A 307 -4.91 7.08 -15.34
CA GLN A 307 -5.45 6.46 -16.57
C GLN A 307 -4.41 6.39 -17.69
N ASP A 308 -3.52 7.38 -17.77
CA ASP A 308 -2.43 7.38 -18.74
C ASP A 308 -1.42 6.25 -18.44
N VAL A 309 -1.13 5.98 -17.15
CA VAL A 309 -0.32 4.82 -16.74
C VAL A 309 -1.03 3.51 -17.06
N LEU A 310 -2.31 3.37 -16.70
CA LEU A 310 -3.06 2.13 -16.91
C LEU A 310 -3.30 1.79 -18.39
N SER A 311 -3.37 2.81 -19.25
CA SER A 311 -3.47 2.64 -20.70
C SER A 311 -2.12 2.43 -21.38
N GLY A 312 -1.00 2.58 -20.65
CA GLY A 312 0.36 2.48 -21.19
C GLY A 312 0.80 3.70 -22.00
N LYS A 313 0.03 4.81 -21.95
CA LYS A 313 0.41 6.08 -22.56
C LYS A 313 1.65 6.67 -21.88
N VAL A 314 1.76 6.54 -20.56
CA VAL A 314 2.98 6.86 -19.81
C VAL A 314 3.49 5.63 -19.07
N ALA A 315 4.80 5.52 -18.94
CA ALA A 315 5.45 4.42 -18.21
C ALA A 315 6.46 4.98 -17.20
N GLY A 316 6.70 4.22 -16.14
CA GLY A 316 7.70 4.58 -15.12
C GLY A 316 9.12 4.23 -15.55
N ASP A 317 10.02 5.19 -15.44
CA ASP A 317 11.47 5.02 -15.49
C ASP A 317 12.06 4.90 -14.07
N TYR A 318 13.13 4.12 -13.95
CA TYR A 318 13.79 3.83 -12.68
C TYR A 318 14.37 5.07 -11.99
N LEU A 319 14.87 6.05 -12.76
CA LEU A 319 15.53 7.25 -12.26
C LEU A 319 14.58 8.45 -12.21
N GLN A 320 13.73 8.62 -13.21
CA GLN A 320 12.94 9.85 -13.41
C GLN A 320 11.44 9.68 -13.10
N GLY A 321 10.96 8.44 -12.96
CA GLY A 321 9.54 8.16 -12.81
C GLY A 321 8.79 8.30 -14.13
N LEU A 322 7.57 8.83 -14.13
CA LEU A 322 6.69 8.79 -15.30
C LEU A 322 7.24 9.61 -16.48
N SER A 323 7.27 8.97 -17.65
CA SER A 323 7.59 9.57 -18.95
C SER A 323 6.75 8.92 -20.07
N GLU A 324 6.55 9.65 -21.17
CA GLU A 324 5.98 9.07 -22.40
C GLU A 324 6.98 8.03 -22.94
N PRO A 325 6.55 6.80 -23.25
CA PRO A 325 7.41 5.80 -23.86
C PRO A 325 7.96 6.37 -25.17
N SER A 326 9.24 6.71 -25.20
CA SER A 326 9.88 7.07 -26.46
C SER A 326 9.69 5.91 -27.43
N ALA A 327 9.12 6.19 -28.60
CA ALA A 327 9.11 5.23 -29.70
C ALA A 327 10.55 4.76 -29.85
N VAL A 328 10.78 3.46 -29.65
CA VAL A 328 12.07 2.80 -29.77
C VAL A 328 12.82 3.50 -30.89
N MET A 329 13.93 4.17 -30.56
CA MET A 329 14.87 4.59 -31.58
C MET A 329 15.07 3.37 -32.46
N SER A 330 14.63 3.47 -33.72
CA SER A 330 15.11 2.58 -34.77
C SER A 330 16.61 2.56 -34.57
N VAL A 331 17.12 1.47 -33.98
CA VAL A 331 18.52 1.15 -34.05
C VAL A 331 18.67 0.87 -35.52
N SER A 332 19.05 1.90 -36.29
CA SER A 332 19.50 1.69 -37.64
C SER A 332 20.56 0.59 -37.51
N THR A 333 20.35 -0.50 -38.23
CA THR A 333 21.29 -1.63 -38.35
C THR A 333 22.54 -1.18 -39.10
N GLY A 334 23.20 -0.12 -38.60
CA GLY A 334 24.16 0.70 -39.31
C GLY A 334 25.41 0.95 -38.49
N VAL A 335 25.83 0.01 -37.63
CA VAL A 335 27.20 -0.03 -37.09
C VAL A 335 27.65 -1.49 -36.89
N PHE A 336 27.70 -2.25 -37.98
CA PHE A 336 28.58 -3.41 -38.13
C PHE A 336 28.98 -3.53 -39.62
N ALA A 337 29.58 -2.46 -40.15
CA ALA A 337 30.20 -2.49 -41.47
C ALA A 337 31.46 -1.63 -41.46
N ALA A 338 32.47 -2.08 -40.71
CA ALA A 338 33.84 -1.63 -40.89
C ALA A 338 34.75 -2.70 -40.29
N LEU A 339 35.15 -3.65 -41.13
CA LEU A 339 36.47 -4.29 -41.20
C LEU A 339 36.37 -5.45 -42.20
N GLU A 340 36.13 -5.12 -43.48
CA GLU A 340 36.53 -6.01 -44.57
C GLU A 340 37.96 -5.64 -45.01
N PRO A 341 38.84 -6.64 -45.22
CA PRO A 341 40.20 -6.41 -45.65
C PRO A 341 40.23 -5.98 -47.11
N LYS A 342 40.99 -4.91 -47.40
CA LYS A 342 41.28 -4.43 -48.76
C LYS A 342 41.80 -5.58 -49.64
N SER A 343 41.00 -5.97 -50.62
CA SER A 343 41.45 -6.78 -51.76
C SER A 343 42.08 -5.85 -52.80
N SER A 344 43.41 -5.80 -52.82
CA SER A 344 44.14 -5.29 -53.99
C SER A 344 44.42 -6.46 -54.93
N SER A 345 43.70 -6.47 -56.04
CA SER A 345 43.98 -7.33 -57.18
C SER A 345 45.26 -6.91 -57.89
N SER A 346 46.24 -7.80 -57.96
CA SER A 346 47.12 -7.91 -59.12
C SER A 346 47.37 -9.39 -59.38
N ARG A 347 46.79 -9.87 -60.47
CA ARG A 347 47.09 -11.17 -61.06
C ARG A 347 48.50 -11.13 -61.60
N GLU A 348 49.39 -11.97 -61.08
CA GLU A 348 50.42 -12.60 -61.88
C GLU A 348 50.50 -14.08 -61.51
N SER A 349 50.33 -14.89 -62.54
CA SER A 349 50.54 -16.32 -62.61
C SER A 349 52.00 -16.68 -62.38
N LEU A 350 52.28 -17.77 -61.66
CA LEU A 350 53.17 -18.86 -62.09
C LEU A 350 53.15 -20.01 -61.06
N ALA A 351 53.37 -21.21 -61.59
CA ALA A 351 53.08 -22.53 -61.04
C ALA A 351 54.17 -23.04 -60.05
N PRO A 352 54.05 -24.27 -59.50
CA PRO A 352 54.63 -24.69 -58.21
C PRO A 352 56.05 -25.26 -58.30
N SER A 353 56.80 -25.23 -57.21
CA SER A 353 58.00 -26.06 -57.04
C SER A 353 58.14 -26.60 -55.63
N TRP A 354 58.45 -27.90 -55.58
CA TRP A 354 58.70 -28.76 -54.44
C TRP A 354 60.04 -28.48 -53.72
N ALA A 355 60.24 -29.21 -52.60
CA ALA A 355 61.43 -29.35 -51.75
C ALA A 355 61.43 -28.41 -50.52
N GLY A 356 61.71 -28.83 -49.29
CA GLY A 356 62.24 -30.09 -48.75
C GLY A 356 62.97 -29.78 -47.43
N LEU A 357 62.91 -30.71 -46.46
CA LEU A 357 63.81 -30.94 -45.30
C LEU A 357 64.17 -29.73 -44.38
N ALA A 358 63.76 -29.70 -43.10
CA ALA A 358 64.30 -30.42 -41.93
C ALA A 358 65.45 -29.68 -41.19
N ILE A 359 65.56 -29.94 -39.87
CA ILE A 359 66.73 -29.73 -38.96
C ILE A 359 66.78 -28.31 -38.30
N LEU A 360 67.06 -28.00 -37.01
CA LEU A 360 67.70 -28.58 -35.78
C LEU A 360 67.04 -27.86 -34.55
N ALA A 361 66.51 -28.53 -33.52
CA ALA A 361 67.09 -28.88 -32.20
C ALA A 361 67.86 -27.81 -31.37
N ARG A 362 67.46 -27.76 -30.08
CA ARG A 362 68.26 -27.70 -28.83
C ARG A 362 68.77 -26.35 -28.28
N ALA A 363 68.36 -26.04 -27.04
CA ALA A 363 69.28 -25.87 -25.90
C ALA A 363 68.52 -25.80 -24.55
N GLU A 364 68.89 -26.71 -23.64
CA GLU A 364 68.57 -26.70 -22.20
C GLU A 364 69.64 -25.92 -21.40
N GLY A 365 69.31 -25.48 -20.18
CA GLY A 365 70.28 -25.10 -19.13
C GLY A 365 69.60 -24.43 -17.92
N ARG A 366 69.18 -25.14 -16.87
CA ARG A 366 69.87 -25.57 -15.63
C ARG A 366 70.24 -24.47 -14.58
N THR A 367 69.39 -24.37 -13.55
CA THR A 367 69.58 -24.37 -12.08
C THR A 367 70.76 -23.67 -11.35
N ARG A 368 70.42 -22.91 -10.28
CA ARG A 368 70.90 -22.89 -8.86
C ARG A 368 70.57 -21.49 -8.27
N GLY A 369 70.12 -21.24 -7.04
CA GLY A 369 70.02 -21.97 -5.78
C GLY A 369 70.61 -21.09 -4.65
N SER A 370 69.82 -20.69 -3.65
CA SER A 370 70.31 -20.31 -2.31
C SER A 370 69.17 -20.16 -1.29
N GLU A 371 69.38 -20.74 -0.12
CA GLU A 371 68.47 -20.99 1.00
C GLU A 371 68.28 -19.79 1.95
N GLY A 372 67.21 -19.84 2.76
CA GLY A 372 66.94 -18.91 3.87
C GLY A 372 65.81 -19.38 4.79
N VAL A 373 66.18 -20.27 5.74
CA VAL A 373 65.66 -20.63 7.08
C VAL A 373 64.19 -20.38 7.51
N LEU A 374 63.68 -21.43 8.18
CA LEU A 374 62.34 -21.71 8.73
C LEU A 374 61.91 -20.88 9.94
N SER A 375 60.59 -20.68 10.07
CA SER A 375 59.86 -20.76 11.34
C SER A 375 58.45 -21.31 11.09
N TYR A 376 58.11 -22.43 11.73
CA TYR A 376 56.86 -23.18 11.59
C TYR A 376 55.87 -22.75 12.69
N LYS A 377 54.60 -22.58 12.32
CA LYS A 377 53.46 -22.88 13.18
C LYS A 377 52.46 -23.69 12.36
N ASP A 378 52.13 -24.86 12.90
CA ASP A 378 51.34 -25.92 12.29
C ASP A 378 49.89 -25.51 11.98
N GLY A 379 49.37 -26.08 10.89
CA GLY A 379 47.96 -26.07 10.52
C GLY A 379 47.76 -26.42 9.05
N ASP A 380 47.48 -27.69 8.79
CA ASP A 380 46.91 -28.29 7.57
C ASP A 380 47.86 -28.77 6.44
N GLU A 381 47.90 -30.11 6.29
CA GLU A 381 48.37 -30.86 5.13
C GLU A 381 47.22 -31.07 4.09
N PRO A 382 47.55 -31.44 2.84
CA PRO A 382 46.95 -30.84 1.64
C PRO A 382 46.05 -31.79 0.83
N ILE A 383 45.32 -31.23 -0.16
CA ILE A 383 44.90 -32.00 -1.34
C ILE A 383 45.31 -31.26 -2.63
N ARG A 384 45.95 -32.05 -3.50
CA ARG A 384 46.49 -31.76 -4.82
C ARG A 384 45.42 -31.43 -5.88
N SER A 385 45.78 -30.41 -6.68
CA SER A 385 45.79 -30.32 -8.15
C SER A 385 44.61 -30.83 -9.01
N THR A 386 44.08 -29.86 -9.79
CA THR A 386 43.86 -29.87 -11.25
C THR A 386 43.02 -30.98 -11.87
N HIS A 387 41.82 -30.63 -12.36
CA HIS A 387 41.27 -30.97 -13.69
C HIS A 387 40.02 -30.10 -13.94
N THR A 388 40.13 -29.01 -14.69
CA THR A 388 39.76 -28.90 -16.11
C THR A 388 38.34 -28.30 -16.30
N LEU A 389 38.32 -27.01 -16.65
CA LEU A 389 37.21 -26.34 -17.35
C LEU A 389 36.88 -27.13 -18.63
N ALA A 390 35.94 -28.06 -18.56
CA ALA A 390 35.34 -28.72 -19.72
C ALA A 390 33.99 -29.36 -19.33
N ALA A 391 33.09 -28.60 -18.70
CA ALA A 391 31.75 -29.11 -18.39
C ALA A 391 30.61 -28.08 -18.50
N VAL A 392 30.87 -26.79 -18.76
CA VAL A 392 29.81 -25.76 -18.77
C VAL A 392 29.43 -25.29 -20.19
N VAL A 393 30.18 -25.68 -21.22
CA VAL A 393 29.89 -25.27 -22.62
C VAL A 393 29.03 -26.28 -23.41
N LEU A 394 28.75 -27.47 -22.86
CA LEU A 394 27.88 -28.47 -23.50
C LEU A 394 26.45 -28.55 -22.93
N GLY A 395 26.13 -27.79 -21.88
CA GLY A 395 24.78 -27.73 -21.31
C GLY A 395 23.84 -26.69 -21.95
N VAL A 396 24.39 -25.70 -22.65
CA VAL A 396 23.60 -24.57 -23.19
C VAL A 396 23.15 -24.79 -24.65
N LEU A 397 23.76 -25.74 -25.37
CA LEU A 397 23.35 -26.07 -26.75
C LEU A 397 22.28 -27.17 -26.85
N ALA A 398 21.89 -27.82 -25.75
CA ALA A 398 20.79 -28.78 -25.71
C ALA A 398 19.42 -28.15 -25.38
N ALA A 399 19.38 -26.95 -24.79
CA ALA A 399 18.14 -26.25 -24.42
C ALA A 399 17.60 -25.32 -25.52
N VAL A 400 18.44 -24.92 -26.49
CA VAL A 400 18.02 -24.07 -27.63
C VAL A 400 17.52 -24.91 -28.83
N GLY A 401 17.78 -26.22 -28.84
CA GLY A 401 17.37 -27.14 -29.91
C GLY A 401 15.98 -27.77 -29.77
N LEU A 402 15.24 -27.53 -28.68
CA LEU A 402 13.97 -28.22 -28.38
C LEU A 402 12.72 -27.31 -28.31
N VAL A 403 12.82 -26.07 -28.78
CA VAL A 403 11.67 -25.17 -28.96
C VAL A 403 11.26 -25.03 -30.45
N GLY A 404 11.95 -25.75 -31.35
CA GLY A 404 11.75 -25.68 -32.81
C GLY A 404 10.81 -26.71 -33.45
N LEU A 405 10.26 -27.67 -32.70
CA LEU A 405 9.33 -28.68 -33.24
C LEU A 405 8.12 -28.84 -32.31
N GLY A 406 7.18 -27.90 -32.39
CA GLY A 406 5.93 -27.95 -31.62
C GLY A 406 4.84 -27.00 -32.11
N ALA A 407 4.95 -26.48 -33.34
CA ALA A 407 3.99 -25.54 -33.93
C ALA A 407 3.74 -25.85 -35.41
N ALA A 408 3.27 -27.06 -35.70
CA ALA A 408 2.62 -27.40 -36.97
C ALA A 408 1.84 -28.71 -36.78
N LEU A 409 0.55 -28.59 -36.40
CA LEU A 409 -0.57 -29.54 -36.63
C LEU A 409 -1.64 -29.37 -35.54
N ALA A 410 -2.50 -28.35 -35.67
CA ALA A 410 -3.83 -28.35 -35.06
C ALA A 410 -4.69 -27.22 -35.66
N SER A 411 -4.98 -27.31 -36.95
CA SER A 411 -6.02 -26.51 -37.60
C SER A 411 -6.87 -27.41 -38.48
N SER A 412 -7.93 -27.99 -37.92
CA SER A 412 -9.21 -28.26 -38.58
C SER A 412 -10.13 -29.12 -37.70
N LYS A 413 -11.42 -28.71 -37.63
CA LYS A 413 -12.59 -29.41 -37.04
C LYS A 413 -12.64 -29.32 -35.49
N LEU A 414 -13.69 -28.88 -34.81
CA LEU A 414 -15.13 -29.03 -35.06
C LEU A 414 -15.94 -27.82 -34.54
N ARG A 415 -16.95 -27.41 -35.33
CA ARG A 415 -18.22 -26.85 -34.86
C ARG A 415 -19.20 -28.01 -34.65
N ALA A 416 -19.85 -28.10 -33.48
CA ALA A 416 -21.18 -28.66 -33.23
C ALA A 416 -21.44 -28.52 -31.71
N ALA A 417 -22.29 -27.58 -31.27
CA ALA A 417 -23.73 -27.75 -31.11
C ALA A 417 -24.09 -28.77 -30.02
N PHE A 418 -24.48 -28.26 -28.83
CA PHE A 418 -25.49 -28.88 -27.99
C PHE A 418 -26.33 -27.78 -27.32
N GLN A 419 -27.56 -27.65 -27.82
CA GLN A 419 -28.71 -27.03 -27.16
C GLN A 419 -29.60 -28.14 -26.59
N GLY A 420 -30.30 -27.82 -25.50
CA GLY A 420 -31.37 -28.61 -24.87
C GLY A 420 -30.98 -28.93 -23.42
N GLY A 421 -31.51 -28.29 -22.36
CA GLY A 421 -32.77 -27.60 -22.17
C GLY A 421 -33.69 -28.50 -21.35
N TYR A 422 -33.96 -28.16 -20.08
CA TYR A 422 -35.21 -28.45 -19.39
C TYR A 422 -35.38 -27.51 -18.17
N SER A 423 -36.60 -26.98 -18.08
CA SER A 423 -37.15 -26.03 -17.11
C SER A 423 -37.76 -26.74 -15.90
N SER A 424 -37.73 -26.12 -14.71
CA SER A 424 -38.91 -25.79 -13.88
C SER A 424 -38.62 -25.79 -12.36
N ALA A 425 -38.85 -24.65 -11.69
CA ALA A 425 -39.20 -24.55 -10.26
C ALA A 425 -40.75 -24.80 -10.10
N PRO A 426 -41.42 -24.77 -8.91
CA PRO A 426 -41.00 -24.28 -7.58
C PRO A 426 -41.56 -25.04 -6.33
N ALA A 427 -41.25 -24.50 -5.13
CA ALA A 427 -42.11 -24.34 -3.93
C ALA A 427 -41.77 -25.09 -2.60
N ALA A 428 -41.54 -24.26 -1.57
CA ALA A 428 -42.08 -24.24 -0.19
C ALA A 428 -41.70 -25.28 0.91
N ARG A 429 -41.45 -24.69 2.08
CA ARG A 429 -41.19 -25.12 3.50
C ARG A 429 -42.33 -25.98 4.13
N PRO A 430 -42.22 -26.65 5.34
CA PRO A 430 -41.69 -26.08 6.60
C PRO A 430 -41.00 -26.98 7.69
N ALA A 431 -40.45 -26.26 8.68
CA ALA A 431 -39.94 -26.48 10.06
C ALA A 431 -40.04 -27.83 10.82
N ALA A 432 -38.97 -28.13 11.61
CA ALA A 432 -38.90 -28.55 13.04
C ALA A 432 -37.42 -28.87 13.41
N GLU A 433 -36.73 -28.14 14.29
CA GLU A 433 -36.62 -28.24 15.77
C GLU A 433 -35.61 -29.29 16.33
N LEU A 434 -34.59 -28.77 17.04
CA LEU A 434 -33.77 -29.31 18.16
C LEU A 434 -33.03 -30.67 18.05
N GLN A 435 -31.69 -30.64 18.17
CA GLN A 435 -30.98 -31.08 19.39
C GLN A 435 -29.45 -30.84 19.34
N GLN A 436 -28.90 -30.70 20.54
CA GLN A 436 -27.51 -30.41 20.93
C GLN A 436 -26.50 -31.49 20.49
N GLY A 437 -25.25 -31.08 20.31
CA GLY A 437 -24.10 -31.98 20.21
C GLY A 437 -22.78 -31.22 20.15
N GLU A 438 -22.09 -31.17 21.29
CA GLU A 438 -20.69 -30.72 21.43
C GLU A 438 -19.73 -31.58 20.59
N GLN A 439 -18.53 -31.02 20.30
CA GLN A 439 -17.18 -31.64 20.10
C GLN A 439 -16.40 -31.04 18.90
N PRO A 440 -15.04 -31.06 18.90
CA PRO A 440 -14.25 -29.83 18.86
C PRO A 440 -13.19 -29.78 17.73
N TYR A 441 -12.38 -28.72 17.75
CA TYR A 441 -11.01 -28.55 17.21
C TYR A 441 -10.62 -29.32 15.94
N LEU A 442 -10.25 -28.58 14.88
CA LEU A 442 -9.14 -28.96 13.99
C LEU A 442 -8.47 -27.71 13.43
N ALA A 443 -7.18 -27.59 13.75
CA ALA A 443 -6.22 -26.69 13.14
C ALA A 443 -5.91 -27.15 11.71
N TYR A 444 -5.70 -26.21 10.79
CA TYR A 444 -4.60 -26.17 9.82
C TYR A 444 -4.44 -24.76 9.28
#